data_AF-A0A378C577-F1
#
_entry.id   AF-A0A378C577-F1
#
_cell.length_a   1.000
_cell.length_b   1.000
_cell.length_c   1.000
_cell.angle_alpha   90.00
_cell.angle_beta   90.00
_cell.angle_gamma   90.00
#
_symmetry.space_group_name_H-M   'P 1'
#
loop_
_entity.id
_entity.type
_entity.pdbx_description
1 polymer ?
#
loop_
_entity_poly.entity_id
_entity_poly.type
_entity_poly.pdbx_seq_one_letter_code
_entity_poly.pdbx_strand_id
1 'polypeptide(L)' 'MCVIHQISNSIKYVASNDHKAFMADLKPVYRAGSKEAAETVLDELEAKWDQQYPVLLQS' A
#
# COMPACT_ATOMS: atom_id res chain seq x y z
N MET A 1 3.20 -11.17 11.75
CA MET A 1 2.39 -10.01 11.32
C MET A 1 2.29 -10.06 9.81
N CYS A 2 1.11 -9.94 9.20
CA CYS A 2 0.94 -10.09 7.75
C CYS A 2 1.08 -8.73 7.06
N VAL A 3 1.69 -8.68 5.87
CA VAL A 3 1.84 -7.43 5.08
C VAL A 3 0.50 -6.73 4.88
N ILE A 4 -0.58 -7.51 4.72
CA ILE A 4 -1.96 -7.05 4.61
C ILE A 4 -2.43 -6.28 5.86
N HIS A 5 -2.00 -6.72 7.05
CA HIS A 5 -2.31 -6.03 8.30
C HIS A 5 -1.54 -4.71 8.42
N GLN A 6 -0.28 -4.64 7.99
CA GLN A 6 0.48 -3.38 7.99
C GLN A 6 -0.16 -2.37 7.04
N ILE A 7 -0.48 -2.80 5.82
CA ILE A 7 -1.09 -1.93 4.81
C ILE A 7 -2.47 -1.42 5.26
N SER A 8 -3.32 -2.28 5.82
CA SER A 8 -4.64 -1.86 6.31
C SER A 8 -4.52 -0.84 7.45
N ASN A 9 -3.49 -0.97 8.28
CA ASN A 9 -3.18 0.00 9.31
C ASN A 9 -2.58 1.29 8.74
N SER A 10 -1.86 1.23 7.62
CA SER A 10 -1.31 2.41 6.94
C SER A 10 -2.42 3.30 6.35
N ILE A 11 -3.52 2.73 5.83
CA ILE A 11 -4.65 3.51 5.24
C ILE A 11 -5.16 4.63 6.18
N LYS A 12 -5.09 4.44 7.51
CA LYS A 12 -5.55 5.45 8.47
C LYS A 12 -4.74 6.76 8.44
N TYR A 13 -3.51 6.74 7.91
CA TYR A 13 -2.67 7.93 7.74
C TYR A 13 -2.79 8.55 6.34
N VAL A 14 -3.48 7.90 5.42
CA VAL A 14 -3.84 8.46 4.11
C VAL A 14 -5.02 9.41 4.32
N ALA A 15 -4.99 10.61 3.71
CA ALA A 15 -6.13 11.52 3.76
C ALA A 15 -7.37 10.89 3.11
N SER A 16 -8.56 11.20 3.61
CA SER A 16 -9.83 10.61 3.12
C SER A 16 -10.06 10.82 1.62
N ASN A 17 -9.51 11.90 1.04
CA ASN A 17 -9.57 12.15 -0.41
C ASN A 17 -8.74 11.16 -1.23
N ASP A 18 -7.60 10.73 -0.68
CA ASP A 18 -6.67 9.81 -1.34
C ASP A 18 -7.02 8.34 -1.10
N HIS A 19 -7.89 8.03 -0.13
CA HIS A 19 -8.31 6.64 0.18
C HIS A 19 -8.75 5.87 -1.05
N LYS A 20 -9.53 6.51 -1.94
CA LYS A 20 -10.04 5.84 -3.15
C LYS A 20 -8.93 5.51 -4.13
N ALA A 21 -7.97 6.42 -4.32
CA ALA A 21 -6.82 6.22 -5.19
C ALA A 21 -5.87 5.17 -4.59
N PHE A 22 -5.56 5.29 -3.30
CA PHE A 22 -4.73 4.35 -2.56
C PHE A 22 -5.30 2.93 -2.58
N MET A 23 -6.60 2.74 -2.34
CA MET A 23 -7.25 1.43 -2.44
C MET A 23 -7.22 0.86 -3.87
N ALA A 24 -7.30 1.71 -4.90
CA ALA A 24 -7.21 1.26 -6.28
C ALA A 24 -5.81 0.73 -6.61
N ASP A 25 -4.76 1.45 -6.17
CA ASP A 25 -3.36 1.03 -6.31
C ASP A 25 -3.05 -0.21 -5.44
N LEU A 26 -3.76 -0.39 -4.33
CA LEU A 26 -3.55 -1.54 -3.43
C LEU A 26 -4.25 -2.82 -3.89
N LYS A 27 -5.35 -2.70 -4.64
CA LYS A 27 -6.12 -3.83 -5.17
C LYS A 27 -5.29 -4.89 -5.92
N PRO A 28 -4.30 -4.54 -6.76
CA PRO A 28 -3.42 -5.53 -7.39
C PRO A 28 -2.58 -6.35 -6.40
N VAL A 29 -2.18 -5.79 -5.25
CA VAL A 29 -1.48 -6.54 -4.18
C VAL A 29 -2.34 -7.69 -3.67
N TYR A 30 -3.64 -7.44 -3.43
CA TYR A 30 -4.61 -8.48 -3.03
C TYR A 30 -4.90 -9.52 -4.11
N ARG A 31 -4.63 -9.19 -5.38
CA ARG A 31 -4.90 -10.06 -6.53
C ARG A 31 -3.67 -10.77 -7.06
N ALA A 32 -2.50 -10.50 -6.50
CA ALA A 32 -1.27 -11.15 -6.90
C ALA A 32 -1.35 -12.66 -6.65
N GLY A 33 -1.06 -13.45 -7.69
CA GLY A 33 -1.07 -14.91 -7.63
C GLY A 33 0.17 -15.52 -6.96
N SER A 34 1.14 -14.69 -6.54
CA SER A 34 2.40 -15.12 -5.94
C SER A 34 2.97 -14.01 -5.05
N LYS A 35 3.79 -14.39 -4.07
CA LYS A 35 4.41 -13.45 -3.11
C LYS A 35 5.27 -12.39 -3.83
N GLU A 36 6.08 -12.81 -4.80
CA GLU A 36 6.96 -11.92 -5.57
C GLU A 36 6.19 -10.85 -6.36
N ALA A 37 5.04 -11.23 -6.93
CA ALA A 37 4.16 -10.30 -7.62
C ALA A 37 3.52 -9.30 -6.65
N ALA A 38 3.14 -9.76 -5.45
CA ALA A 38 2.62 -8.87 -4.41
C ALA A 38 3.70 -7.89 -3.92
N GLU A 39 4.94 -8.35 -3.76
CA GLU A 39 6.08 -7.53 -3.35
C GLU A 39 6.44 -6.47 -4.39
N THR A 40 6.41 -6.83 -5.69
CA THR A 40 6.66 -5.87 -6.78
C THR A 40 5.64 -4.74 -6.79
N VAL A 41 4.35 -5.08 -6.71
CA VAL A 41 3.27 -4.07 -6.69
C VAL A 41 3.33 -3.24 -5.40
N LEU A 42 3.77 -3.83 -4.29
CA LEU A 42 3.97 -3.11 -3.03
C LEU A 42 5.08 -2.06 -3.16
N ASP A 43 6.20 -2.40 -3.79
CA ASP A 43 7.33 -1.50 -4.04
C ASP A 43 6.91 -0.31 -4.92
N GLU A 44 6.10 -0.56 -5.96
CA GLU A 44 5.53 0.51 -6.79
C GLU A 44 4.58 1.42 -5.99
N LEU A 45 3.77 0.85 -5.10
CA LEU A 45 2.87 1.59 -4.22
C LEU A 45 3.66 2.43 -3.21
N GLU A 46 4.73 1.87 -2.64
CA GLU A 46 5.66 2.57 -1.76
C GLU A 46 6.29 3.74 -2.50
N ALA A 47 6.93 3.53 -3.64
CA ALA A 47 7.56 4.61 -4.41
C ALA A 47 6.59 5.74 -4.79
N LYS A 48 5.33 5.40 -5.12
CA LYS A 48 4.31 6.38 -5.50
C LYS A 48 3.80 7.20 -4.32
N TRP A 49 3.59 6.58 -3.17
CA TRP A 49 2.96 7.21 -2.02
C TRP A 49 3.95 7.66 -0.95
N ASP A 50 5.21 7.19 -0.96
CA ASP A 50 6.30 7.63 -0.09
C ASP A 50 6.54 9.14 -0.22
N GLN A 51 6.46 9.69 -1.44
CA GLN A 51 6.61 11.13 -1.65
C GLN A 51 5.49 11.96 -1.00
N GLN A 52 4.26 11.45 -0.97
CA GLN A 52 3.11 12.15 -0.37
C GLN A 52 2.95 11.86 1.13
N TYR A 53 3.41 10.69 1.56
CA TYR A 53 3.19 10.17 2.90
C TYR A 53 4.40 9.32 3.35
N PRO A 54 5.54 9.95 3.61
CA PRO A 54 6.78 9.25 3.95
C PRO A 54 6.69 8.44 5.26
N VAL A 55 5.69 8.72 6.09
CA VAL A 55 5.48 8.03 7.39
C VAL A 55 4.57 6.79 7.26
N LEU A 56 3.94 6.56 6.11
CA LEU A 56 2.95 5.47 5.94
C LEU A 56 3.55 4.06 6.04
N LEU A 57 4.80 3.90 5.61
CA LEU A 57 5.45 2.60 5.41
C LEU A 57 6.68 2.41 6.29
N GLN A 58 7.04 3.42 7.10
CA GLN A 58 8.05 3.28 8.15
C GLN A 58 7.47 2.52 9.35
N SER A 59 7.42 1.18 9.31
CA SER A 59 7.21 0.35 10.51
C SER A 59 7.69 -1.10 10.39
#